data_AF-A0A0E2AT90-F1
#
_entry.id   AF-A0A0E2AT90-F1
#
_cell.length_a   1.000
_cell.length_b   1.000
_cell.length_c   1.000
_cell.angle_alpha   90.00
_cell.angle_beta   90.00
_cell.angle_gamma   90.00
#
_symmetry.space_group_name_H-M   'P 1'
#
loop_
_entity.id
_entity.type
_entity.pdbx_description
1 polymer ?
#
loop_
_entity_poly.entity_id
_entity_poly.type
_entity_poly.pdbx_seq_one_letter_code
_entity_poly.pdbx_strand_id
1 'polypeptide(L)'
;MTIKEFFSFKANRFFWINIIAMVVVAVLIVVGTLKGLDIYTRHGEAVIVPDVKGMSVSEAEKMFRNHGLTCVVSDSSYVKNKPSGIILDLNPSVGQKVKEGRTIYLTINTLSTPLSVVPDVADNSSVRQAQAKLIAAGFKLTENRMVSGEKDWVYGVIYQGRQLQIGDKAPIGATLTLMVGDGVQSTATDSVDMVENAAMSVEDSGTDDDSWF
;
A
#
# COMPACT_ATOMS: atom_id res chain seq x y z
N MET A 1 -42.62 -69.71 7.03
CA MET A 1 -42.56 -69.43 5.58
C MET A 1 -41.25 -69.94 5.04
N THR A 2 -41.29 -70.89 4.10
CA THR A 2 -40.07 -71.49 3.55
C THR A 2 -39.54 -70.64 2.41
N ILE A 3 -38.21 -70.51 2.29
CA ILE A 3 -37.52 -69.76 1.23
C ILE A 3 -37.97 -70.18 -0.19
N LYS A 4 -38.45 -71.42 -0.37
CA LYS A 4 -38.96 -71.92 -1.66
C LYS A 4 -40.28 -71.26 -2.09
N GLU A 5 -41.17 -70.96 -1.16
CA GLU A 5 -42.42 -70.22 -1.45
C GLU A 5 -42.12 -68.74 -1.75
N PHE A 6 -41.06 -68.21 -1.12
CA PHE A 6 -40.53 -66.88 -1.38
C PHE A 6 -39.81 -66.75 -2.74
N PHE A 7 -39.76 -67.78 -3.59
CA PHE A 7 -39.21 -67.70 -4.94
C PHE A 7 -40.15 -68.29 -6.01
N SER A 8 -41.35 -68.77 -5.66
CA SER A 8 -42.30 -69.32 -6.63
C SER A 8 -42.89 -68.25 -7.57
N PHE A 9 -42.79 -66.96 -7.21
CA PHE A 9 -43.18 -65.84 -8.06
C PHE A 9 -42.24 -65.60 -9.26
N LYS A 10 -41.05 -66.23 -9.31
CA LYS A 10 -40.09 -66.11 -10.44
C LYS A 10 -40.65 -66.61 -11.77
N ALA A 11 -41.69 -67.46 -11.77
CA ALA A 11 -42.32 -67.99 -12.98
C ALA A 11 -43.42 -67.07 -13.56
N ASN A 12 -43.86 -66.05 -12.82
CA ASN A 12 -44.94 -65.17 -13.27
C ASN A 12 -44.40 -64.08 -14.21
N ARG A 13 -44.88 -64.07 -15.46
CA ARG A 13 -44.46 -63.08 -16.48
C ARG A 13 -44.68 -61.64 -16.02
N PHE A 14 -45.74 -61.37 -15.27
CA PHE A 14 -46.06 -60.04 -14.74
C PHE A 14 -45.02 -59.53 -13.72
N PHE A 15 -44.41 -60.41 -12.93
CA PHE A 15 -43.37 -60.03 -11.96
C PHE A 15 -42.11 -59.52 -12.66
N TRP A 16 -41.67 -60.22 -13.70
CA TRP A 16 -40.51 -59.80 -14.50
C TRP A 16 -40.80 -58.54 -15.33
N ILE A 17 -42.01 -58.38 -15.86
CA ILE A 17 -42.43 -57.16 -16.56
C ILE A 17 -42.35 -55.93 -15.63
N ASN A 18 -42.85 -56.05 -14.39
CA ASN A 18 -42.77 -54.95 -13.42
C ASN A 18 -41.33 -54.63 -12.99
N ILE A 19 -40.46 -55.65 -12.84
CA ILE A 19 -39.03 -55.42 -12.57
C ILE A 19 -38.36 -54.71 -13.74
N ILE A 20 -38.60 -55.14 -14.98
CA ILE A 20 -38.05 -54.47 -16.17
C ILE A 20 -38.57 -53.03 -16.24
N ALA A 21 -39.85 -52.79 -15.98
CA ALA A 21 -40.42 -51.44 -15.95
C ALA A 21 -39.77 -50.57 -14.86
N MET A 22 -39.55 -51.10 -13.65
CA MET A 22 -38.81 -50.44 -12.57
C MET A 22 -37.39 -50.06 -13.00
N VAL A 23 -36.68 -50.98 -13.65
CA VAL A 23 -35.32 -50.76 -14.15
C VAL A 23 -35.32 -49.69 -15.24
N VAL A 24 -36.28 -49.72 -16.17
CA VAL A 24 -36.42 -48.70 -17.21
C VAL A 24 -36.69 -47.32 -16.60
N VAL A 25 -37.58 -47.22 -15.61
CA VAL A 25 -37.85 -45.97 -14.90
C VAL A 25 -36.62 -45.48 -14.15
N ALA A 26 -35.90 -46.36 -13.46
CA ALA A 26 -34.66 -46.01 -12.77
C ALA A 26 -33.60 -45.49 -13.76
N VAL A 27 -33.44 -46.15 -14.91
CA VAL A 27 -32.52 -45.70 -15.97
C VAL A 27 -32.95 -44.36 -16.54
N LEU A 28 -34.25 -44.13 -16.78
CA LEU A 28 -34.75 -42.84 -17.24
C LEU A 28 -34.49 -41.71 -16.24
N ILE A 29 -34.67 -41.98 -14.93
CA ILE A 29 -34.35 -41.01 -13.88
C ILE A 29 -32.85 -40.71 -13.88
N VAL A 30 -31.99 -41.72 -13.96
CA VAL A 30 -30.53 -41.52 -13.99
C VAL A 30 -30.09 -40.75 -15.23
N VAL A 31 -30.59 -41.08 -16.42
CA VAL A 31 -30.26 -40.35 -17.65
C VAL A 31 -30.80 -38.92 -17.61
N GLY A 32 -32.02 -38.73 -17.08
CA GLY A 32 -32.64 -37.42 -16.90
C GLY A 32 -31.86 -36.53 -15.94
N THR A 33 -31.41 -37.06 -14.79
CA THR A 33 -30.59 -36.30 -13.85
C THR A 33 -29.22 -35.99 -14.40
N LEU A 34 -28.57 -36.92 -15.10
CA LEU A 34 -27.27 -36.67 -15.74
C LEU A 34 -27.36 -35.58 -16.82
N LYS A 35 -28.34 -35.66 -17.74
CA LYS A 35 -28.54 -34.63 -18.76
C LYS A 35 -29.02 -33.29 -18.19
N GLY A 36 -29.84 -33.34 -17.14
CA GLY A 36 -30.25 -32.16 -16.38
C GLY A 36 -29.08 -31.47 -15.69
N LEU A 37 -28.12 -32.24 -15.16
CA LEU A 37 -26.90 -31.69 -14.58
C LEU A 37 -26.00 -31.08 -15.65
N ASP A 38 -25.89 -31.73 -16.81
CA ASP A 38 -25.05 -31.30 -17.93
C ASP A 38 -25.51 -29.95 -18.50
N ILE A 39 -26.83 -29.82 -18.75
CA ILE A 39 -27.44 -28.56 -19.22
C ILE A 39 -27.35 -27.46 -18.15
N TYR A 40 -27.51 -27.80 -16.86
CA TYR A 40 -27.46 -26.83 -15.77
C TYR A 40 -26.03 -26.33 -15.50
N THR A 41 -25.03 -27.20 -15.62
CA THR A 41 -23.64 -26.85 -15.35
C THR A 41 -22.90 -26.25 -16.54
N ARG A 42 -23.53 -26.24 -17.74
CA ARG A 42 -22.92 -25.84 -19.02
C ARG A 42 -21.53 -26.47 -19.18
N HIS A 43 -21.49 -27.79 -19.06
CA HIS A 43 -20.25 -28.53 -19.14
C HIS A 43 -19.66 -28.37 -20.55
N GLY A 44 -18.49 -27.72 -20.67
CA GLY A 44 -17.73 -27.64 -21.93
C GLY A 44 -17.56 -26.25 -22.54
N GLU A 45 -18.32 -25.24 -22.13
CA GLU A 45 -18.12 -23.86 -22.58
C GLU A 45 -17.11 -23.16 -21.67
N ALA A 46 -15.84 -23.22 -22.08
CA ALA A 46 -14.75 -22.54 -21.43
C ALA A 46 -14.16 -21.47 -22.35
N VAL A 47 -14.13 -20.23 -21.87
CA VAL A 47 -13.47 -19.11 -22.51
C VAL A 47 -12.03 -19.04 -22.03
N ILE A 48 -11.11 -18.78 -22.94
CA ILE A 48 -9.70 -18.59 -22.62
C ILE A 48 -9.52 -17.13 -22.19
N VAL A 49 -8.84 -16.91 -21.05
CA VAL A 49 -8.48 -15.56 -20.61
C VAL A 49 -7.46 -14.97 -21.59
N PRO A 50 -7.80 -13.90 -22.33
CA PRO A 50 -6.89 -13.30 -23.27
C PRO A 50 -5.76 -12.51 -22.57
N ASP A 51 -4.66 -12.28 -23.28
CA ASP A 51 -3.55 -11.49 -22.76
C ASP A 51 -3.83 -9.99 -22.92
N VAL A 52 -4.03 -9.31 -21.80
CA VAL A 52 -4.22 -7.85 -21.73
C VAL A 52 -3.10 -7.17 -20.95
N LYS A 53 -2.00 -7.87 -20.64
CA LYS A 53 -0.89 -7.27 -19.89
C LYS A 53 -0.29 -6.10 -20.68
N GLY A 54 -0.10 -4.98 -20.00
CA GLY A 54 0.41 -3.76 -20.63
C GLY A 54 -0.65 -2.90 -21.34
N MET A 55 -1.87 -3.39 -21.52
CA MET A 55 -2.97 -2.60 -22.06
C MET A 55 -3.57 -1.67 -20.99
N SER A 56 -4.27 -0.64 -21.44
CA SER A 56 -5.09 0.20 -20.57
C SER A 56 -6.33 -0.56 -20.07
N VAL A 57 -6.85 -0.18 -18.90
CA VAL A 57 -8.05 -0.82 -18.33
C VAL A 57 -9.25 -0.74 -19.28
N SER A 58 -9.41 0.37 -20.00
CA SER A 58 -10.55 0.58 -20.92
C SER A 58 -10.47 -0.29 -22.18
N GLU A 59 -9.28 -0.52 -22.72
CA GLU A 59 -9.06 -1.43 -23.86
C GLU A 59 -9.26 -2.88 -23.43
N ALA A 60 -8.72 -3.25 -22.27
CA ALA A 60 -8.88 -4.59 -21.73
C ALA A 60 -10.35 -4.90 -21.43
N GLU A 61 -11.10 -3.95 -20.89
CA GLU A 61 -12.53 -4.12 -20.62
C GLU A 61 -13.33 -4.42 -21.90
N LYS A 62 -13.01 -3.74 -23.00
CA LYS A 62 -13.63 -4.03 -24.31
C LYS A 62 -13.28 -5.43 -24.79
N MET A 63 -12.02 -5.83 -24.66
CA MET A 63 -11.56 -7.16 -25.08
C MET A 63 -12.24 -8.27 -24.26
N PHE A 64 -12.29 -8.12 -22.93
CA PHE A 64 -12.98 -9.08 -22.06
C PHE A 64 -14.46 -9.17 -22.39
N ARG A 65 -15.14 -8.03 -22.61
CA ARG A 65 -16.55 -8.00 -22.98
C ARG A 65 -16.82 -8.74 -24.30
N ASN A 66 -15.93 -8.61 -25.28
CA ASN A 66 -16.02 -9.33 -26.55
C ASN A 66 -15.86 -10.86 -26.39
N HIS A 67 -15.23 -11.30 -25.30
CA HIS A 67 -15.08 -12.72 -24.96
C HIS A 67 -16.10 -13.19 -23.91
N GLY A 68 -17.12 -12.38 -23.59
CA GLY A 68 -18.12 -12.73 -22.58
C GLY A 68 -17.56 -12.78 -21.15
N LEU A 69 -16.45 -12.07 -20.90
CA LEU A 69 -15.81 -11.96 -19.59
C LEU A 69 -16.04 -10.57 -19.00
N THR A 70 -16.01 -10.49 -17.67
CA THR A 70 -16.11 -9.23 -16.93
C THR A 70 -14.76 -8.97 -16.26
N CYS A 71 -14.32 -7.72 -16.15
CA CYS A 71 -13.11 -7.38 -15.41
C CYS A 71 -13.38 -6.36 -14.30
N VAL A 72 -12.65 -6.51 -13.18
CA VAL A 72 -12.70 -5.58 -12.04
C VAL A 72 -11.28 -5.32 -11.55
N VAL A 73 -10.96 -4.06 -11.27
CA VAL A 73 -9.69 -3.71 -10.63
C VAL A 73 -9.75 -4.11 -9.16
N SER A 74 -8.93 -5.08 -8.76
CA SER A 74 -8.89 -5.58 -7.39
C SER A 74 -7.77 -4.93 -6.57
N ASP A 75 -6.65 -4.63 -7.22
CA ASP A 75 -5.46 -4.15 -6.53
C ASP A 75 -4.67 -3.20 -7.42
N SER A 76 -3.82 -2.39 -6.80
CA SER A 76 -2.94 -1.47 -7.47
C SER A 76 -1.53 -1.58 -6.89
N SER A 77 -0.54 -1.80 -7.74
CA SER A 77 0.87 -1.85 -7.36
C SER A 77 1.64 -0.78 -8.11
N TYR A 78 2.67 -0.19 -7.50
CA TYR A 78 3.47 0.83 -8.15
C TYR A 78 4.75 0.23 -8.74
N VAL A 79 4.89 0.28 -10.06
CA VAL A 79 6.09 -0.11 -10.79
C VAL A 79 6.60 1.10 -11.57
N LYS A 80 7.77 1.61 -11.15
CA LYS A 80 8.37 2.85 -11.69
C LYS A 80 8.62 2.82 -13.21
N ASN A 81 8.96 1.67 -13.77
CA ASN A 81 9.32 1.54 -15.19
C ASN A 81 8.10 1.29 -16.11
N LYS A 82 6.88 1.40 -15.58
CA LYS A 82 5.65 1.11 -16.31
C LYS A 82 4.75 2.34 -16.33
N PRO A 83 3.97 2.56 -17.41
CA PRO A 83 3.00 3.66 -17.47
C PRO A 83 1.94 3.53 -16.38
N SER A 84 1.33 4.63 -15.95
CA SER A 84 0.22 4.60 -15.00
C SER A 84 -1.03 3.99 -15.64
N GLY A 85 -1.81 3.24 -14.84
CA GLY A 85 -3.09 2.69 -15.29
C GLY A 85 -3.02 1.52 -16.27
N ILE A 86 -1.83 0.97 -16.54
CA ILE A 86 -1.70 -0.27 -17.30
C ILE A 86 -1.89 -1.49 -16.42
N ILE A 87 -2.32 -2.60 -17.02
CA ILE A 87 -2.50 -3.87 -16.32
C ILE A 87 -1.13 -4.53 -16.10
N LEU A 88 -0.83 -4.83 -14.84
CA LEU A 88 0.39 -5.53 -14.43
C LEU A 88 0.16 -7.03 -14.40
N ASP A 89 -0.93 -7.44 -13.78
CA ASP A 89 -1.27 -8.84 -13.60
C ASP A 89 -2.78 -9.07 -13.53
N LEU A 90 -3.16 -10.33 -13.63
CA LEU A 90 -4.55 -10.74 -13.69
C LEU A 90 -4.76 -12.10 -13.06
N ASN A 91 -5.90 -12.24 -12.40
CA ASN A 91 -6.33 -13.46 -11.73
C ASN A 91 -7.78 -13.77 -12.11
N PRO A 92 -8.08 -14.89 -12.79
CA PRO A 92 -7.18 -15.95 -13.26
C PRO A 92 -6.14 -15.50 -14.30
N SER A 93 -5.03 -16.24 -14.39
CA SER A 93 -3.90 -15.94 -15.27
C SER A 93 -4.24 -16.05 -16.76
N VAL A 94 -3.45 -15.40 -17.62
CA VAL A 94 -3.55 -15.51 -19.09
C VAL A 94 -3.55 -16.97 -19.54
N GLY A 95 -4.40 -17.31 -20.51
CA GLY A 95 -4.47 -18.64 -21.09
C GLY A 95 -5.23 -19.66 -20.24
N GLN A 96 -5.65 -19.31 -19.02
CA GLN A 96 -6.51 -20.15 -18.21
C GLN A 96 -7.91 -20.27 -18.83
N LYS A 97 -8.51 -21.44 -18.66
CA LYS A 97 -9.88 -21.73 -19.10
C LYS A 97 -10.85 -21.39 -17.98
N VAL A 98 -11.72 -20.42 -18.23
CA VAL A 98 -12.75 -19.96 -17.27
C VAL A 98 -14.13 -20.13 -17.87
N LYS A 99 -15.15 -20.20 -17.01
CA LYS A 99 -16.54 -20.17 -17.48
C LYS A 99 -16.90 -18.79 -18.02
N GLU A 100 -17.84 -18.75 -18.95
CA GLU A 100 -18.45 -17.49 -19.41
C GLU A 100 -19.00 -16.68 -18.24
N GLY A 101 -18.92 -15.35 -18.35
CA GLY A 101 -19.37 -14.42 -17.31
C GLY A 101 -18.48 -14.37 -16.07
N ARG A 102 -17.31 -15.06 -16.07
CA ARG A 102 -16.38 -14.99 -14.94
C ARG A 102 -15.77 -13.59 -14.83
N THR A 103 -15.70 -13.09 -13.60
CA THR A 103 -14.97 -11.86 -13.28
C THR A 103 -13.47 -12.13 -13.18
N ILE A 104 -12.69 -11.42 -13.98
CA ILE A 104 -11.24 -11.38 -13.94
C ILE A 104 -10.81 -10.20 -13.08
N TYR A 105 -10.01 -10.49 -12.07
CA TYR A 105 -9.44 -9.48 -11.18
C TYR A 105 -8.15 -8.95 -11.77
N LEU A 106 -8.06 -7.64 -11.94
CA LEU A 106 -6.91 -6.95 -12.50
C LEU A 106 -6.10 -6.28 -11.40
N THR A 107 -4.79 -6.42 -11.49
CA THR A 107 -3.84 -5.61 -10.73
C THR A 107 -3.26 -4.56 -11.67
N ILE A 108 -3.48 -3.29 -11.36
CA ILE A 108 -3.06 -2.18 -12.23
C ILE A 108 -1.84 -1.46 -11.66
N ASN A 109 -1.11 -0.75 -12.53
CA ASN A 109 -0.11 0.19 -12.08
C ASN A 109 -0.80 1.43 -11.51
N THR A 110 -0.39 1.88 -10.32
CA THR A 110 -1.03 3.04 -9.67
C THR A 110 -1.01 4.26 -10.58
N LEU A 111 -2.08 5.05 -10.53
CA LEU A 111 -2.20 6.27 -11.33
C LEU A 111 -1.22 7.36 -10.86
N SER A 112 -0.94 7.38 -9.56
CA SER A 112 -0.03 8.30 -8.91
C SER A 112 1.10 7.56 -8.21
N THR A 113 2.22 8.26 -8.02
CA THR A 113 3.32 7.80 -7.18
C THR A 113 2.83 7.66 -5.73
N PRO A 114 3.08 6.52 -5.07
CA PRO A 114 2.73 6.34 -3.68
C PRO A 114 3.45 7.37 -2.81
N LEU A 115 2.73 7.89 -1.82
CA LEU A 115 3.24 8.87 -0.90
C LEU A 115 3.87 8.16 0.31
N SER A 116 5.09 8.53 0.66
CA SER A 116 5.77 8.09 1.88
C SER A 116 5.80 9.23 2.89
N VAL A 117 5.75 8.88 4.18
CA VAL A 117 5.81 9.85 5.27
C VAL A 117 7.26 10.30 5.43
N VAL A 118 7.47 11.61 5.52
CA VAL A 118 8.79 12.18 5.79
C VAL A 118 9.14 11.90 7.26
N PRO A 119 10.23 11.17 7.55
CA PRO A 119 10.67 10.91 8.92
C PRO A 119 11.05 12.19 9.66
N ASP A 120 10.99 12.13 10.98
CA ASP A 120 11.50 13.21 11.83
C ASP A 120 13.04 13.29 11.73
N VAL A 121 13.50 14.32 11.02
CA VAL A 121 14.91 14.64 10.80
C VAL A 121 15.22 16.13 11.02
N ALA A 122 14.20 16.97 11.12
CA ALA A 122 14.37 18.41 11.36
C ALA A 122 14.56 18.62 12.87
N ASP A 123 15.59 19.36 13.24
CA ASP A 123 15.95 19.72 14.62
C ASP A 123 16.23 18.53 15.57
N ASN A 124 16.43 17.33 15.02
CA ASN A 124 16.58 16.10 15.81
C ASN A 124 17.66 15.14 15.24
N SER A 125 18.41 15.56 14.21
CA SER A 125 19.38 14.68 13.55
C SER A 125 20.52 15.45 12.92
N SER A 126 21.72 14.86 12.94
CA SER A 126 22.86 15.34 12.16
C SER A 126 22.64 15.11 10.67
N VAL A 127 23.36 15.81 9.80
CA VAL A 127 23.26 15.66 8.33
C VAL A 127 23.34 14.19 7.91
N ARG A 128 24.33 13.46 8.43
CA ARG A 128 24.55 12.05 8.08
C ARG A 128 23.39 11.15 8.51
N GLN A 129 22.83 11.40 9.70
CA GLN A 129 21.70 10.64 10.22
C GLN A 129 20.42 10.94 9.43
N ALA A 130 20.16 12.22 9.15
CA ALA A 130 19.04 12.65 8.32
C ALA A 130 19.13 12.06 6.90
N GLN A 131 20.32 12.09 6.30
CA GLN A 131 20.58 11.49 5.00
C GLN A 131 20.23 10.00 4.98
N ALA A 132 20.70 9.25 5.99
CA ALA A 132 20.41 7.83 6.11
C ALA A 132 18.91 7.54 6.30
N LYS A 133 18.23 8.29 7.18
CA LYS A 133 16.79 8.15 7.42
C LYS A 133 15.97 8.44 6.17
N LEU A 134 16.29 9.51 5.44
CA LEU A 134 15.56 9.89 4.22
C LEU A 134 15.79 8.92 3.07
N ILE A 135 17.01 8.41 2.89
CA ILE A 135 17.31 7.37 1.90
C ILE A 135 16.59 6.07 2.26
N ALA A 136 16.60 5.67 3.53
CA ALA A 136 15.88 4.49 4.01
C ALA A 136 14.37 4.61 3.80
N ALA A 137 13.82 5.83 3.93
CA ALA A 137 12.42 6.13 3.63
C ALA A 137 12.10 6.20 2.12
N GLY A 138 13.10 5.98 1.24
CA GLY A 138 12.92 5.90 -0.21
C GLY A 138 13.01 7.24 -0.94
N PHE A 139 13.53 8.29 -0.30
CA PHE A 139 13.73 9.60 -0.91
C PHE A 139 15.13 9.75 -1.50
N LYS A 140 15.25 10.64 -2.49
CA LYS A 140 16.53 11.05 -3.07
C LYS A 140 16.93 12.41 -2.52
N LEU A 141 18.23 12.69 -2.47
CA LEU A 141 18.76 13.92 -1.89
C LEU A 141 19.47 14.75 -2.94
N THR A 142 19.24 16.06 -2.89
CA THR A 142 19.95 17.09 -3.67
C THR A 142 21.03 17.73 -2.81
N GLU A 143 21.86 18.60 -3.40
CA GLU A 143 22.80 19.45 -2.67
C GLU A 143 22.14 20.17 -1.49
N ASN A 144 22.88 20.23 -0.39
CA ASN A 144 22.41 20.77 0.87
C ASN A 144 22.34 22.30 0.77
N ARG A 145 21.24 22.88 1.25
CA ARG A 145 21.10 24.33 1.39
C ARG A 145 21.71 24.74 2.73
N MET A 146 22.76 25.54 2.69
CA MET A 146 23.38 26.04 3.91
C MET A 146 22.53 27.18 4.51
N VAL A 147 22.36 27.15 5.83
CA VAL A 147 21.68 28.20 6.61
C VAL A 147 22.55 28.58 7.79
N SER A 148 22.42 29.80 8.29
CA SER A 148 23.16 30.23 9.50
C SER A 148 22.68 29.40 10.69
N GLY A 149 23.61 28.69 11.32
CA GLY A 149 23.28 27.79 12.42
C GLY A 149 24.42 26.89 12.86
N GLU A 150 24.12 25.96 13.75
CA GLU A 150 25.07 24.98 14.29
C GLU A 150 25.60 24.06 13.18
N LYS A 151 26.90 23.79 13.20
CA LYS A 151 27.54 23.02 12.15
C LYS A 151 26.97 21.61 12.06
N ASP A 152 26.67 21.14 10.85
CA ASP A 152 26.17 19.79 10.57
C ASP A 152 24.83 19.46 11.24
N TRP A 153 24.07 20.48 11.67
CA TRP A 153 22.72 20.36 12.19
C TRP A 153 21.68 20.54 11.07
N VAL A 154 20.62 19.71 11.09
CA VAL A 154 19.55 19.79 10.09
C VAL A 154 18.37 20.58 10.65
N TYR A 155 18.08 21.73 10.05
CA TYR A 155 16.96 22.59 10.43
C TYR A 155 15.65 22.23 9.71
N GLY A 156 15.74 21.51 8.59
CA GLY A 156 14.56 21.21 7.81
C GLY A 156 14.83 20.47 6.52
N VAL A 157 13.73 20.05 5.90
CA VAL A 157 13.73 19.38 4.60
C VAL A 157 12.83 20.17 3.67
N ILE A 158 13.32 20.48 2.48
CA ILE A 158 12.60 21.21 1.45
C ILE A 158 12.26 20.24 0.32
N TYR A 159 11.03 20.32 -0.18
CA TYR A 159 10.58 19.66 -1.39
C TYR A 159 9.95 20.68 -2.34
N GLN A 160 10.48 20.79 -3.56
CA GLN A 160 9.98 21.71 -4.60
C GLN A 160 9.82 23.17 -4.09
N GLY A 161 10.72 23.63 -3.22
CA GLY A 161 10.68 24.98 -2.65
C GLY A 161 9.77 25.15 -1.42
N ARG A 162 9.00 24.12 -1.04
CA ARG A 162 8.20 24.10 0.19
C ARG A 162 8.94 23.35 1.30
N GLN A 163 9.05 23.96 2.49
CA GLN A 163 9.54 23.26 3.67
C GLN A 163 8.49 22.23 4.13
N LEU A 164 8.91 20.98 4.30
CA LEU A 164 8.11 19.88 4.80
C LEU A 164 8.17 19.85 6.32
N GLN A 165 7.04 19.58 6.95
CA GLN A 165 6.99 19.32 8.39
C GLN A 165 6.96 17.83 8.70
N ILE A 166 7.18 17.49 9.96
CA ILE A 166 7.12 16.11 10.46
C ILE A 166 5.74 15.54 10.15
N GLY A 167 5.69 14.34 9.57
CA GLY A 167 4.44 13.70 9.19
C GLY A 167 3.87 14.12 7.84
N ASP A 168 4.46 15.12 7.17
CA ASP A 168 4.11 15.43 5.79
C ASP A 168 4.40 14.25 4.87
N LYS A 169 3.57 14.11 3.84
CA LYS A 169 3.66 13.04 2.85
C LYS A 169 4.25 13.56 1.56
N ALA A 170 5.33 12.93 1.10
CA ALA A 170 5.97 13.25 -0.17
C ALA A 170 6.01 12.02 -1.10
N PRO A 171 6.02 12.19 -2.43
CA PRO A 171 6.13 11.08 -3.37
C PRO A 171 7.40 10.25 -3.13
N ILE A 172 7.28 8.92 -3.18
CA ILE A 172 8.45 8.04 -3.12
C ILE A 172 9.39 8.36 -4.29
N GLY A 173 10.68 8.47 -4.00
CA GLY A 173 11.70 8.87 -4.97
C GLY A 173 11.77 10.37 -5.27
N ALA A 174 10.99 11.20 -4.57
CA ALA A 174 11.13 12.65 -4.59
C ALA A 174 12.55 13.09 -4.20
N THR A 175 13.04 14.15 -4.84
CA THR A 175 14.30 14.80 -4.50
C THR A 175 14.06 15.85 -3.42
N LEU A 176 14.62 15.61 -2.24
CA LEU A 176 14.55 16.48 -1.09
C LEU A 176 15.88 17.25 -0.92
N THR A 177 15.78 18.49 -0.47
CA THR A 177 16.93 19.34 -0.14
C THR A 177 17.00 19.50 1.37
N LEU A 178 18.15 19.18 1.96
CA LEU A 178 18.41 19.36 3.39
C LEU A 178 18.82 20.80 3.67
N MET A 179 18.26 21.42 4.70
CA MET A 179 18.75 22.68 5.26
C MET A 179 19.75 22.38 6.37
N VAL A 180 21.00 22.75 6.17
CA VAL A 180 22.12 22.40 7.05
C VAL A 180 22.79 23.65 7.60
N GLY A 181 23.08 23.68 8.89
CA GLY A 181 23.82 24.77 9.50
C GLY A 181 25.27 24.85 9.01
N ASP A 182 25.69 26.07 8.67
CA ASP A 182 27.05 26.38 8.18
C ASP A 182 28.10 26.52 9.30
N GLY A 183 27.69 26.54 10.56
CA GLY A 183 28.57 26.74 11.71
C GLY A 183 29.04 28.18 11.87
N VAL A 184 28.45 29.13 11.14
CA VAL A 184 28.81 30.55 11.25
C VAL A 184 28.10 31.10 12.50
N GLN A 185 28.80 31.08 13.63
CA GLN A 185 28.32 31.75 14.83
C GLN A 185 28.19 33.24 14.54
N SER A 186 26.96 33.75 14.53
CA SER A 186 26.73 35.19 14.69
C SER A 186 27.24 35.56 16.07
N THR A 187 28.45 36.13 16.13
CA THR A 187 29.02 36.73 17.34
C THR A 187 28.21 37.98 17.69
N ALA A 188 26.98 37.80 18.15
CA ALA A 188 26.13 38.88 18.63
C ALA A 188 26.08 38.81 20.15
N THR A 189 27.01 39.56 20.75
CA THR A 189 26.84 40.24 22.04
C THR A 189 26.65 39.34 23.26
N ASP A 190 27.73 38.72 23.72
CA ASP A 190 27.85 38.32 25.13
C ASP A 190 28.89 39.22 25.81
N SER A 191 28.62 40.53 25.80
CA SER A 191 29.35 41.49 26.65
C SER A 191 28.63 41.55 27.98
N VAL A 192 29.01 40.65 28.88
CA VAL A 192 28.73 40.77 30.32
C VAL A 192 29.54 41.94 30.86
N ASP A 193 28.88 43.07 31.12
CA ASP A 193 29.45 44.21 31.84
C ASP A 193 29.84 43.76 33.25
N MET A 194 31.13 43.48 33.43
CA MET A 194 31.74 43.36 34.75
C MET A 194 31.77 44.76 35.36
N VAL A 195 30.80 45.07 36.21
CA VAL A 195 30.81 46.30 37.01
C VAL A 195 31.97 46.22 38.00
N GLU A 196 33.03 46.94 37.66
CA GLU A 196 34.27 47.08 38.41
C GLU A 196 34.02 47.88 39.70
N ASN A 197 34.28 47.24 40.83
CA ASN A 197 34.31 47.84 42.16
C ASN A 197 35.48 48.83 42.24
N ALA A 198 35.20 50.13 42.23
CA ALA A 198 36.18 51.18 42.51
C ALA A 198 35.60 52.18 43.54
N ALA A 199 36.33 52.30 44.65
CA ALA A 199 36.02 53.10 45.83
C ALA A 199 35.96 54.62 45.55
N MET A 200 35.12 55.34 46.31
CA MET A 200 35.33 56.77 46.55
C MET A 200 35.08 57.07 48.04
N SER A 201 36.18 57.28 48.74
CA SER A 201 36.31 57.92 50.04
C SER A 201 35.78 59.35 50.02
N VAL A 202 35.01 59.74 51.03
CA VAL A 202 34.79 61.15 51.41
C VAL A 202 34.97 61.29 52.91
N GLU A 203 35.88 62.21 53.24
CA GLU A 203 36.37 62.69 54.55
C GLU A 203 35.24 63.30 55.41
N ASP A 204 35.20 62.97 56.70
CA ASP A 204 35.60 63.82 57.85
C ASP A 204 34.75 65.09 58.09
N SER A 205 33.95 65.05 59.17
CA SER A 205 33.80 66.18 60.09
C SER A 205 33.28 65.68 61.43
N GLY A 206 34.18 65.46 62.37
CA GLY A 206 33.85 65.30 63.80
C GLY A 206 33.55 66.65 64.46
N THR A 207 32.51 66.65 65.30
CA THR A 207 32.34 67.57 66.44
C THR A 207 31.66 66.79 67.56
N ASP A 208 32.46 66.31 68.52
CA ASP A 208 32.36 66.54 69.97
C ASP A 208 30.97 66.81 70.57
N ASP A 209 30.47 65.95 71.48
CA ASP A 209 30.76 66.08 72.93
C ASP A 209 29.86 65.15 73.79
N ASP A 210 30.53 64.49 74.73
CA ASP A 210 30.19 64.17 76.12
C ASP A 210 28.84 63.56 76.54
N SER A 211 28.96 62.44 77.27
CA SER A 211 28.31 62.25 78.58
C SER A 211 28.96 61.10 79.37
N TRP A 212 29.92 61.46 80.24
CA TRP A 212 30.34 60.65 81.39
C TRP A 212 29.99 61.42 82.67
N PHE A 213 28.81 61.14 83.23
CA PHE A 213 28.49 60.83 84.64
C PHE A 213 26.97 60.69 84.80
#